data_AF-A0A941SZ94-F1
#
_entry.id   AF-A0A941SZ94-F1
#
_cell.length_a   1.000
_cell.length_b   1.000
_cell.length_c   1.000
_cell.angle_alpha   90.00
_cell.angle_beta   90.00
_cell.angle_gamma   90.00
#
_symmetry.space_group_name_H-M   'P 1'
#
loop_
_entity.id
_entity.type
_entity.pdbx_description
1 polymer ?
#
loop_
_entity_poly.entity_id
_entity_poly.type
_entity_poly.pdbx_seq_one_letter_code
_entity_poly.pdbx_strand_id
1 'polypeptide(L)'
;MDFDRIADLVRNGATDAGIARARADAASAYPSFPRLGCAAYLSCLMRNSGIGVAFTLGAGKLAFVLQRQRGWRSVPVGQQRPGDVGVAFDNDTSIPGSDHVYLVLESLDGDDMVISDNQAARPHGRSASGKGRTPTEYFLRAT
;
A
#
# COMPACT_ATOMS: atom_id res chain seq x y z
N MET A 1 0.79 -16.93 -8.84
CA MET A 1 1.24 -16.52 -7.50
C MET A 1 1.09 -15.00 -7.39
N ASP A 2 1.23 -14.40 -6.21
CA ASP A 2 1.10 -12.93 -6.09
C ASP A 2 2.19 -12.20 -6.86
N PHE A 3 3.40 -12.77 -6.91
CA PHE A 3 4.51 -12.28 -7.72
C PHE A 3 4.11 -12.04 -9.19
N ASP A 4 3.38 -12.96 -9.80
CA ASP A 4 2.93 -12.87 -11.20
C ASP A 4 1.96 -11.71 -11.46
N ARG A 5 1.37 -11.14 -10.39
CA ARG A 5 0.39 -10.04 -10.45
C ARG A 5 0.99 -8.68 -10.11
N ILE A 6 2.28 -8.62 -9.74
CA ILE A 6 2.92 -7.36 -9.36
C ILE A 6 2.95 -6.35 -10.52
N ALA A 7 3.19 -6.79 -11.75
CA ALA A 7 3.17 -5.91 -12.91
C ALA A 7 1.77 -5.28 -13.13
N ASP A 8 0.71 -6.08 -12.95
CA ASP A 8 -0.67 -5.59 -13.03
C ASP A 8 -0.97 -4.62 -11.88
N LEU A 9 -0.47 -4.91 -10.67
CA LEU A 9 -0.61 -4.06 -9.48
C LEU A 9 0.03 -2.68 -9.68
N VAL A 10 1.27 -2.64 -10.14
CA VAL A 10 1.98 -1.39 -10.43
C VAL A 10 1.27 -0.62 -11.53
N ARG A 11 0.87 -1.28 -12.63
CA ARG A 11 0.13 -0.63 -13.72
C ARG A 11 -1.20 -0.03 -13.25
N ASN A 12 -1.97 -0.77 -12.46
CA ASN A 12 -3.24 -0.28 -11.92
C ASN A 12 -3.01 0.88 -10.94
N GLY A 13 -1.98 0.81 -10.11
CA GLY A 13 -1.63 1.87 -9.16
C GLY A 13 -1.06 3.13 -9.80
N ALA A 14 -0.55 3.04 -11.03
CA ALA A 14 0.06 4.14 -11.78
C ALA A 14 -0.88 4.84 -12.79
N THR A 15 -2.07 4.27 -13.07
CA THR A 15 -2.98 4.81 -14.08
C THR A 15 -4.24 5.42 -13.46
N ASP A 16 -4.73 6.52 -14.04
CA ASP A 16 -5.96 7.19 -13.59
C ASP A 16 -7.15 6.20 -13.52
N ALA A 17 -7.28 5.31 -14.50
CA ALA A 17 -8.36 4.32 -14.53
C ALA A 17 -8.26 3.27 -13.39
N GLY A 18 -7.05 2.75 -13.13
CA GLY A 18 -6.85 1.76 -12.08
C GLY A 18 -7.05 2.35 -10.68
N ILE A 19 -6.53 3.56 -10.45
CA ILE A 19 -6.73 4.32 -9.21
C ILE A 19 -8.21 4.64 -9.01
N ALA A 20 -8.88 5.19 -10.04
CA ALA A 20 -10.30 5.55 -9.95
C ALA A 20 -11.16 4.34 -9.60
N ARG A 21 -10.91 3.18 -10.23
CA ARG A 21 -11.61 1.93 -9.93
C ARG A 21 -11.39 1.48 -8.49
N ALA A 22 -10.15 1.41 -8.02
CA ALA A 22 -9.85 1.00 -6.65
C ALA A 22 -10.46 1.95 -5.61
N ARG A 23 -10.46 3.27 -5.88
CA ARG A 23 -11.11 4.28 -5.04
C ARG A 23 -12.64 4.13 -5.04
N ALA A 24 -13.25 3.85 -6.18
CA ALA A 24 -14.70 3.62 -6.27
C ALA A 24 -15.12 2.37 -5.48
N ASP A 25 -14.39 1.26 -5.64
CA ASP A 25 -14.64 0.02 -4.89
C ASP A 25 -14.48 0.25 -3.37
N ALA A 26 -13.43 0.97 -2.96
CA ALA A 26 -13.20 1.30 -1.57
C ALA A 26 -14.29 2.23 -1.00
N ALA A 27 -14.72 3.26 -1.74
CA ALA A 27 -15.77 4.17 -1.33
C ALA A 27 -17.13 3.47 -1.22
N SER A 28 -17.43 2.53 -2.11
CA SER A 28 -18.67 1.73 -2.03
C SER A 28 -18.70 0.81 -0.81
N ALA A 29 -17.54 0.32 -0.35
CA ALA A 29 -17.44 -0.61 0.77
C ALA A 29 -17.21 0.09 2.12
N TYR A 30 -16.74 1.34 2.12
CA TYR A 30 -16.36 2.07 3.33
C TYR A 30 -16.80 3.54 3.29
N PRO A 31 -17.90 3.90 3.99
CA PRO A 31 -18.48 5.25 3.93
C PRO A 31 -17.56 6.39 4.38
N SER A 32 -16.54 6.12 5.18
CA SER A 32 -15.58 7.15 5.63
C SER A 32 -14.41 7.36 4.66
N PHE A 33 -14.36 6.63 3.54
CA PHE A 33 -13.34 6.82 2.52
C PHE A 33 -13.34 8.27 1.98
N PRO A 34 -12.16 8.91 1.79
CA PRO A 34 -10.81 8.37 1.90
C PRO A 34 -10.21 8.39 3.31
N ARG A 35 -10.88 8.95 4.32
CA ARG A 35 -10.34 9.07 5.69
C ARG A 35 -10.19 7.70 6.34
N LEU A 36 -8.99 7.39 6.84
CA LEU A 36 -8.64 6.07 7.41
C LEU A 36 -8.85 4.90 6.41
N GLY A 37 -8.72 5.18 5.12
CA GLY A 37 -9.02 4.24 4.03
C GLY A 37 -7.80 3.67 3.31
N CYS A 38 -6.58 3.77 3.85
CA CYS A 38 -5.35 3.31 3.18
C CYS A 38 -5.38 1.81 2.86
N ALA A 39 -5.70 0.98 3.84
CA ALA A 39 -5.87 -0.46 3.65
C ALA A 39 -7.06 -0.82 2.76
N ALA A 40 -8.17 -0.06 2.84
CA ALA A 40 -9.34 -0.25 1.98
C ALA A 40 -8.96 -0.06 0.51
N TYR A 41 -8.33 1.08 0.21
CA TYR A 41 -7.82 1.39 -1.12
C TYR A 41 -6.86 0.31 -1.63
N LEU A 42 -5.83 -0.02 -0.85
CA LEU A 42 -4.77 -0.92 -1.29
C LEU A 42 -5.30 -2.35 -1.48
N SER A 43 -6.18 -2.84 -0.60
CA SER A 43 -6.81 -4.15 -0.78
C SER A 43 -7.72 -4.21 -2.02
N CYS A 44 -8.47 -3.15 -2.34
CA CYS A 44 -9.21 -3.04 -3.60
C CYS A 44 -8.28 -3.03 -4.81
N LEU A 45 -7.19 -2.26 -4.77
CA LEU A 45 -6.20 -2.20 -5.85
C LEU A 45 -5.56 -3.56 -6.11
N MET A 46 -5.18 -4.29 -5.05
CA MET A 46 -4.67 -5.66 -5.13
C MET A 46 -5.67 -6.61 -5.76
N ARG A 47 -6.94 -6.59 -5.32
CA ARG A 47 -8.01 -7.41 -5.89
C ARG A 47 -8.23 -7.14 -7.37
N ASN A 48 -8.26 -5.87 -7.76
CA ASN A 48 -8.40 -5.46 -9.16
C ASN A 48 -7.21 -5.89 -10.04
N SER A 49 -6.08 -6.23 -9.40
CA SER A 49 -4.88 -6.74 -10.05
C SER A 49 -4.77 -8.27 -10.00
N GLY A 50 -5.80 -8.96 -9.48
CA GLY A 50 -5.85 -10.41 -9.38
C GLY A 50 -5.11 -11.00 -8.17
N ILE A 51 -4.70 -10.16 -7.21
CA ILE A 51 -4.14 -10.60 -5.92
C ILE A 51 -5.30 -10.89 -4.96
N GLY A 52 -5.38 -12.14 -4.51
CA GLY A 52 -6.49 -12.69 -3.72
C GLY A 52 -6.50 -12.24 -2.26
N VAL A 53 -6.52 -10.94 -2.00
CA VAL A 53 -6.63 -10.33 -0.67
C VAL A 53 -8.09 -9.89 -0.44
N ALA A 54 -8.65 -10.17 0.74
CA ALA A 54 -9.99 -9.69 1.09
C ALA A 54 -10.01 -8.17 1.29
N PHE A 55 -11.18 -7.53 1.16
CA PHE A 55 -11.34 -6.14 1.58
C PHE A 55 -10.91 -5.99 3.04
N THR A 56 -9.94 -5.10 3.29
CA THR A 56 -9.30 -5.00 4.61
C THR A 56 -9.24 -3.54 5.07
N LEU A 57 -9.62 -3.32 6.33
CA LEU A 57 -9.41 -2.05 7.05
C LEU A 57 -8.24 -2.21 8.03
N GLY A 58 -7.55 -1.11 8.31
CA GLY A 58 -6.37 -1.08 9.18
C GLY A 58 -5.09 -1.48 8.45
N ALA A 59 -4.12 -0.58 8.44
CA ALA A 59 -2.83 -0.77 7.77
C ALA A 59 -2.06 -1.98 8.36
N GLY A 60 -1.99 -2.09 9.69
CA GLY A 60 -1.38 -3.25 10.36
C GLY A 60 -2.05 -4.59 10.03
N LYS A 61 -3.38 -4.61 9.89
CA LYS A 61 -4.12 -5.84 9.51
C LYS A 61 -3.80 -6.26 8.09
N LEU A 62 -3.74 -5.32 7.14
CA LEU A 62 -3.35 -5.63 5.76
C LEU A 62 -1.90 -6.13 5.69
N ALA A 63 -0.97 -5.49 6.41
CA ALA A 63 0.41 -5.94 6.50
C ALA A 63 0.52 -7.38 7.05
N PHE A 64 -0.24 -7.69 8.12
CA PHE A 64 -0.33 -9.05 8.65
C PHE A 64 -0.84 -10.06 7.62
N VAL A 65 -1.91 -9.73 6.88
CA VAL A 65 -2.45 -10.62 5.83
C VAL A 65 -1.40 -10.89 4.75
N LEU A 66 -0.74 -9.85 4.25
CA LEU A 66 0.29 -10.00 3.22
C LEU A 66 1.45 -10.88 3.71
N GLN A 67 1.95 -10.63 4.93
CA GLN A 67 3.09 -11.37 5.45
C GLN A 67 2.74 -12.81 5.83
N ARG A 68 1.66 -13.01 6.59
CA ARG A 68 1.36 -14.29 7.24
C ARG A 68 0.45 -15.20 6.43
N GLN A 69 -0.40 -14.63 5.57
CA GLN A 69 -1.36 -15.42 4.78
C GLN A 69 -0.99 -15.47 3.30
N ARG A 70 -0.36 -14.42 2.77
CA ARG A 70 0.08 -14.36 1.37
C ARG A 70 1.57 -14.69 1.19
N GLY A 71 2.33 -14.83 2.27
CA GLY A 71 3.75 -15.21 2.23
C GLY A 71 4.69 -14.10 1.74
N TRP A 72 4.24 -12.85 1.73
CA TRP A 72 5.08 -11.72 1.34
C TRP A 72 6.20 -11.55 2.37
N ARG A 73 7.42 -11.32 1.90
CA ARG A 73 8.59 -11.16 2.78
C ARG A 73 8.78 -9.71 3.18
N SER A 74 9.30 -9.50 4.38
CA SER A 74 9.76 -8.17 4.79
C SER A 74 11.04 -7.78 4.06
N VAL A 75 11.15 -6.51 3.71
CA VAL A 75 12.27 -5.89 3.01
C VAL A 75 12.65 -4.62 3.79
N PRO A 76 13.94 -4.43 4.11
CA PRO A 76 14.38 -3.25 4.84
C PRO A 76 14.26 -1.98 3.98
N VAL A 77 14.12 -0.83 4.66
CA VAL A 77 14.19 0.49 4.02
C VAL A 77 15.54 0.66 3.29
N GLY A 78 15.50 1.31 2.13
CA GLY A 78 16.64 1.43 1.21
C GLY A 78 16.72 0.32 0.15
N GLN A 79 15.85 -0.69 0.23
CA GLN A 79 15.81 -1.79 -0.73
C GLN A 79 14.45 -1.93 -1.44
N GLN A 80 13.58 -0.93 -1.29
CA GLN A 80 12.28 -0.88 -1.96
C GLN A 80 12.39 -0.96 -3.48
N ARG A 81 11.36 -1.50 -4.11
CA ARG A 81 11.22 -1.60 -5.57
C ARG A 81 9.74 -1.42 -5.96
N PRO A 82 9.46 -1.13 -7.24
CA PRO A 82 8.09 -1.14 -7.76
C PRO A 82 7.37 -2.44 -7.39
N GLY A 83 6.15 -2.31 -6.86
CA GLY A 83 5.34 -3.43 -6.41
C GLY A 83 5.41 -3.73 -4.91
N ASP A 84 6.40 -3.17 -4.21
CA ASP A 84 6.47 -3.30 -2.75
C ASP A 84 5.36 -2.50 -2.07
N VAL A 85 4.94 -2.97 -0.90
CA VAL A 85 4.00 -2.27 -0.04
C VAL A 85 4.77 -1.68 1.13
N GLY A 86 4.80 -0.36 1.23
CA GLY A 86 5.37 0.33 2.39
C GLY A 86 4.42 0.27 3.58
N VAL A 87 4.98 0.00 4.76
CA VAL A 87 4.26 -0.05 6.03
C VAL A 87 4.87 0.99 6.97
N ALA A 88 4.09 1.97 7.39
CA ALA A 88 4.53 3.05 8.27
C ALA A 88 4.44 2.65 9.75
N PHE A 89 5.27 3.27 10.60
CA PHE A 89 5.20 3.09 12.05
C PHE A 89 3.81 3.38 12.59
N ASP A 90 3.46 2.76 13.71
CA ASP A 90 2.33 3.20 14.52
C ASP A 90 2.80 4.28 15.50
N ASN A 91 2.42 5.53 15.22
CA ASN A 91 2.70 6.65 16.14
C ASN A 91 1.62 6.79 17.23
N ASP A 92 0.46 6.16 17.07
CA ASP A 92 -0.66 6.20 18.02
C ASP A 92 -0.84 4.83 18.68
N THR A 93 -0.05 4.60 19.72
CA THR A 93 -0.03 3.34 20.47
C THR A 93 -1.36 3.01 21.17
N SER A 94 -2.35 3.91 21.15
CA SER A 94 -3.69 3.63 21.67
C SER A 94 -4.51 2.72 20.75
N ILE A 95 -4.18 2.67 19.45
CA ILE A 95 -4.81 1.79 18.46
C ILE A 95 -3.70 0.91 17.86
N PRO A 96 -3.50 -0.33 18.35
CA PRO A 96 -2.36 -1.12 17.93
C PRO A 96 -2.36 -1.43 16.42
N GLY A 97 -1.31 -1.00 15.73
CA GLY A 97 -0.99 -1.39 14.35
C GLY A 97 -0.54 -0.21 13.49
N SER A 98 0.11 -0.50 12.36
CA SER A 98 0.69 0.53 11.46
C SER A 98 -0.27 1.67 11.12
N ASP A 99 0.25 2.91 11.10
CA ASP A 99 -0.49 4.13 10.79
C ASP A 99 -0.92 4.20 9.31
N HIS A 100 -0.06 3.74 8.41
CA HIS A 100 -0.29 3.87 6.97
C HIS A 100 0.31 2.71 6.15
N VAL A 101 -0.34 2.43 5.01
CA VAL A 101 0.15 1.51 3.97
C VAL A 101 -0.03 2.12 2.60
N TYR A 102 0.91 1.85 1.70
CA TYR A 102 0.93 2.39 0.35
C TYR A 102 1.67 1.46 -0.62
N LEU A 103 1.40 1.58 -1.92
CA LEU A 103 2.08 0.84 -2.98
C LEU A 103 3.24 1.69 -3.54
N VAL A 104 4.43 1.10 -3.66
CA VAL A 104 5.56 1.69 -4.38
C VAL A 104 5.38 1.46 -5.89
N LEU A 105 5.41 2.53 -6.66
CA LEU A 105 5.34 2.50 -8.12
C LEU A 105 6.72 2.69 -8.76
N GLU A 106 7.56 3.52 -8.13
CA GLU A 106 8.92 3.81 -8.57
C GLU A 106 9.81 4.04 -7.35
N SER A 107 11.05 3.55 -7.40
CA SER A 107 12.10 3.89 -6.43
C SER A 107 13.08 4.83 -7.11
N LEU A 108 13.19 6.07 -6.64
CA LEU A 108 14.11 7.05 -7.19
C LEU A 108 15.50 6.87 -6.59
N ASP A 109 15.56 6.59 -5.29
CA ASP A 109 16.75 6.18 -4.56
C ASP A 109 16.36 5.31 -3.34
N GLY A 110 17.24 5.25 -2.32
CA GLY A 110 16.99 4.52 -1.07
C GLY A 110 15.97 5.16 -0.13
N ASP A 111 15.48 6.37 -0.43
CA ASP A 111 14.52 7.11 0.38
C ASP A 111 13.30 7.56 -0.43
N ASP A 112 13.51 8.30 -1.51
CA ASP A 112 12.46 8.94 -2.30
C ASP A 112 11.83 7.97 -3.33
N MET A 113 10.51 8.00 -3.40
CA MET A 113 9.69 7.07 -4.18
C MET A 113 8.49 7.79 -4.81
N VAL A 114 7.95 7.20 -5.88
CA VAL A 114 6.59 7.50 -6.35
C VAL A 114 5.65 6.40 -5.85
N ILE A 115 4.54 6.79 -5.24
CA ILE A 115 3.62 5.87 -4.57
C ILE A 115 2.16 6.05 -4.99
N SER A 116 1.35 5.04 -4.68
CA SER A 116 -0.10 5.06 -4.80
C SER A 116 -0.74 4.74 -3.44
N ASP A 117 -1.63 5.60 -2.95
CA ASP A 117 -2.40 5.39 -1.72
C ASP A 117 -3.78 6.09 -1.77
N ASN A 118 -4.49 6.11 -0.64
CA ASN A 118 -5.80 6.77 -0.54
C ASN A 118 -5.73 8.31 -0.44
N GLN A 119 -4.57 8.90 -0.16
CA GLN A 119 -4.41 10.34 0.14
C GLN A 119 -4.46 11.21 -1.12
N ALA A 120 -4.13 10.65 -2.28
CA ALA A 120 -4.19 11.34 -3.56
C ALA A 120 -4.98 10.54 -4.62
N ALA A 121 -5.55 11.26 -5.59
CA ALA A 121 -6.22 10.65 -6.74
C ALA A 121 -5.24 10.27 -7.87
N ARG A 122 -3.95 10.57 -7.71
CA ARG A 122 -2.87 10.31 -8.66
C ARG A 122 -1.61 9.86 -7.92
N PRO A 123 -0.66 9.20 -8.61
CA PRO A 123 0.66 8.91 -8.06
C PRO A 123 1.32 10.19 -7.53
N HIS A 124 2.04 10.08 -6.42
CA HIS A 124 2.74 11.22 -5.83
C HIS A 124 4.00 10.79 -5.09
N GLY A 125 4.86 11.76 -4.79
CA GLY A 125 6.12 11.52 -4.09
C GLY A 125 5.92 11.19 -2.61
N ARG A 126 6.74 10.27 -2.11
CA ARG A 126 6.90 9.98 -0.68
C ARG A 126 8.34 9.58 -0.38
N SER A 127 8.84 9.98 0.78
CA SER A 127 10.13 9.54 1.31
C SER A 127 9.91 8.45 2.37
N ALA A 128 10.71 7.39 2.31
CA ALA A 128 10.68 6.31 3.30
C ALA A 128 11.01 6.83 4.72
N SER A 129 11.91 7.81 4.82
CA SER A 129 12.30 8.55 6.03
C SER A 129 11.17 9.41 6.62
N GLY A 130 10.07 9.61 5.89
CA GLY A 130 8.90 10.33 6.35
C GLY A 130 8.92 11.84 6.06
N LYS A 131 10.07 12.54 6.07
CA LYS A 131 10.23 14.00 5.79
C LYS A 131 8.99 14.87 6.19
N GLY A 132 8.51 14.74 7.44
CA GLY A 132 7.32 15.45 7.95
C GLY A 132 6.01 14.63 7.96
N ARG A 133 6.05 13.36 7.58
CA ARG A 133 5.01 12.33 7.70
C ARG A 133 5.57 11.15 8.52
N THR A 134 4.71 10.23 8.93
CA THR A 134 5.11 8.99 9.60
C THR A 134 6.11 8.20 8.73
N PRO A 135 7.32 7.91 9.23
CA PRO A 135 8.32 7.14 8.49
C PRO A 135 7.86 5.71 8.21
N THR A 136 8.49 5.11 7.21
CA THR A 136 8.28 3.71 6.83
C THR A 136 9.13 2.83 7.70
N GLU A 137 8.51 1.83 8.32
CA GLU A 137 9.21 0.86 9.17
C GLU A 137 9.86 -0.23 8.32
N TYR A 138 9.09 -0.78 7.37
CA TYR A 138 9.55 -1.80 6.44
C TYR A 138 8.69 -1.84 5.17
N PHE A 139 9.15 -2.59 4.19
CA PHE A 139 8.40 -2.91 2.97
C PHE A 139 8.01 -4.38 2.96
N LEU A 140 6.90 -4.71 2.30
CA LEU A 140 6.48 -6.08 2.02
C LEU A 140 6.59 -6.35 0.52
N ARG A 141 7.19 -7.48 0.17
CA ARG A 141 7.39 -7.90 -1.22
C ARG A 141 6.78 -9.27 -1.48
N ALA A 142 6.01 -9.37 -2.57
CA ALA A 142 5.48 -10.64 -3.04
C ALA A 142 6.60 -11.64 -3.33
N THR A 143 6.33 -12.90 -3.02
CA THR A 143 7.23 -14.04 -3.23
C THR A 143 6.67 -15.00 -4.27
#